data_AF-A0A6J4IJ47-F1
#
_entry.id   AF-A0A6J4IJ47-F1
#
_cell.length_a   1.000
_cell.length_b   1.000
_cell.length_c   1.000
_cell.angle_alpha   90.00
_cell.angle_beta   90.00
_cell.angle_gamma   90.00
#
_symmetry.space_group_name_H-M   'P 1'
#
loop_
_entity.id
_entity.type
_entity.pdbx_description
1 polymer ?
#
loop_
_entity_poly.entity_id
_entity_poly.type
_entity_poly.pdbx_seq_one_letter_code
_entity_poly.pdbx_strand_id
1 'polypeptide(L)'
;MDSREESVRAPYHASSYSPMLEHELGEAQAQVRRLTRELKKERQRLAETAEAYTKTVANLVRTVHENTVLRYEYERLKRVAPDSCDRPGPRVMGMHLTRIEVAAIRKAIARLHHPDVGGDVERMQAWNVALDKLEDEL
;
A
#
# COMPACT_ATOMS: atom_id res chain seq x y z
N MET A 1 37.73 78.08 -42.29
CA MET A 1 36.59 77.86 -43.18
C MET A 1 36.98 76.81 -44.20
N ASP A 2 36.46 75.61 -44.24
CA ASP A 2 35.68 74.85 -43.28
C ASP A 2 35.72 73.41 -43.80
N SER A 3 35.89 72.46 -42.89
CA SER A 3 35.38 71.08 -42.96
C SER A 3 35.64 70.22 -44.21
N ARG A 4 36.70 69.41 -44.14
CA ARG A 4 36.70 68.07 -44.76
C ARG A 4 35.61 67.24 -44.07
N GLU A 5 34.58 66.89 -44.82
CA GLU A 5 33.62 65.86 -44.41
C GLU A 5 34.34 64.50 -44.37
N GLU A 6 34.94 64.18 -43.22
CA GLU A 6 35.24 62.80 -42.86
C GLU A 6 33.91 62.08 -42.64
N SER A 7 33.37 61.55 -43.74
CA SER A 7 32.36 60.50 -43.73
C SER A 7 32.99 59.26 -43.06
N VAL A 8 33.00 59.25 -41.73
CA VAL A 8 33.25 58.07 -40.91
C VAL A 8 32.06 57.13 -41.13
N ARG A 9 32.13 56.34 -42.20
CA ARG A 9 31.24 55.21 -42.42
C ARG A 9 31.50 54.24 -41.27
N ALA A 10 30.59 54.24 -40.29
CA ALA A 10 30.55 53.25 -39.24
C ALA A 10 30.59 51.84 -39.87
N PRO A 11 31.48 50.94 -39.42
CA PRO A 11 31.56 49.61 -39.98
C PRO A 11 30.25 48.87 -39.69
N TYR A 12 29.67 48.31 -40.76
CA TYR A 12 28.45 47.52 -40.73
C TYR A 12 28.58 46.37 -39.70
N HIS A 13 27.87 46.48 -38.57
CA HIS A 13 27.75 45.40 -37.58
C HIS A 13 26.96 44.16 -38.08
N ALA A 14 26.41 44.20 -39.30
CA ALA A 14 25.57 43.15 -39.88
C ALA A 14 26.24 41.76 -39.93
N SER A 15 27.57 41.70 -40.05
CA SER A 15 28.33 40.43 -40.13
C SER A 15 28.37 39.67 -38.79
N SER A 16 28.32 40.38 -37.65
CA SER A 16 28.39 39.77 -36.31
C SER A 16 27.06 39.16 -35.86
N TYR A 17 25.93 39.62 -36.40
CA TYR A 17 24.60 39.14 -36.01
C TYR A 17 24.25 37.78 -36.64
N SER A 18 24.78 37.47 -37.82
CA SER A 18 24.55 36.19 -38.50
C SER A 18 24.98 34.96 -37.69
N PRO A 19 26.24 34.88 -37.17
CA PRO A 19 26.67 33.72 -36.38
C PRO A 19 25.97 33.63 -35.02
N MET A 20 25.59 34.78 -34.43
CA MET A 20 24.85 34.82 -33.17
C MET A 20 23.43 34.25 -33.35
N LEU A 21 22.73 34.65 -34.42
CA LEU A 21 21.41 34.13 -34.76
C LEU A 21 21.45 32.63 -35.11
N GLU A 22 22.49 32.16 -35.80
CA GLU A 22 22.68 30.73 -36.06
C GLU A 22 22.92 29.93 -34.79
N HIS A 23 23.67 30.50 -33.84
CA HIS A 23 23.89 29.88 -32.53
C HIS A 23 22.58 29.80 -31.73
N GLU A 24 21.84 30.89 -31.62
CA GLU A 24 20.53 30.94 -30.95
C GLU A 24 19.51 29.98 -31.60
N LEU A 25 19.50 29.90 -32.93
CA LEU A 25 18.67 28.94 -33.65
C LEU A 25 19.07 27.50 -33.33
N GLY A 26 20.38 27.21 -33.27
CA GLY A 26 20.90 25.90 -32.89
C GLY A 26 20.51 25.51 -31.46
N GLU A 27 20.60 26.45 -30.51
CA GLU A 27 20.18 26.25 -29.13
C GLU A 27 18.67 26.03 -29.01
N ALA A 28 17.87 26.86 -29.68
CA ALA A 28 16.42 26.72 -29.73
C ALA A 28 16.01 25.36 -30.31
N GLN A 29 16.66 24.93 -31.40
CA GLN A 29 16.41 23.60 -31.99
C GLN A 29 16.81 22.45 -31.05
N ALA A 30 17.94 22.58 -30.34
CA ALA A 30 18.36 21.59 -29.35
C ALA A 30 17.36 21.52 -28.18
N GLN A 31 16.84 22.66 -27.74
CA GLN A 31 15.86 22.76 -26.67
C GLN A 31 14.51 22.18 -27.10
N VAL A 32 14.04 22.46 -28.33
CA VAL A 32 12.83 21.84 -28.90
C VAL A 32 12.98 20.31 -28.94
N ARG A 33 14.12 19.78 -29.39
CA ARG A 33 14.37 18.34 -29.41
C ARG A 33 14.34 17.74 -28.01
N ARG A 34 14.93 18.42 -27.02
CA ARG A 34 14.93 17.99 -25.62
C ARG A 34 13.52 17.96 -25.05
N LEU A 35 12.78 19.06 -25.15
CA LEU A 35 11.40 19.18 -24.66
C LEU A 35 10.48 18.15 -25.32
N THR A 36 10.65 17.89 -26.61
CA THR A 36 9.87 16.85 -27.32
C THR A 36 10.14 15.46 -26.76
N ARG A 37 11.40 15.15 -26.41
CA ARG A 37 11.76 13.87 -25.78
C ARG A 37 11.19 13.76 -24.36
N GLU A 38 11.25 14.84 -23.58
CA GLU A 38 10.67 14.91 -22.24
C GLU A 38 9.14 14.74 -22.29
N LEU A 39 8.46 15.44 -23.20
CA LEU A 39 7.02 15.30 -23.43
C LEU A 39 6.64 13.86 -23.83
N LYS A 40 7.44 13.22 -24.68
CA LYS A 40 7.22 11.80 -25.04
C LYS A 40 7.32 10.89 -23.82
N LYS A 41 8.32 11.10 -22.95
CA LYS A 41 8.48 10.33 -21.71
C LYS A 41 7.29 10.54 -20.76
N GLU A 42 6.85 11.78 -20.58
CA GLU A 42 5.70 12.08 -19.73
C GLU A 42 4.41 11.49 -20.28
N ARG A 43 4.18 11.54 -21.59
CA ARG A 43 3.03 10.86 -22.22
C ARG A 43 3.04 9.36 -21.97
N GLN A 44 4.21 8.73 -22.02
CA GLN A 44 4.34 7.31 -21.71
C GLN A 44 4.03 7.00 -20.24
N ARG A 45 4.58 7.80 -19.31
CA ARG A 45 4.27 7.69 -17.87
C ARG A 45 2.78 7.83 -17.62
N LEU A 46 2.14 8.82 -18.24
CA LEU A 46 0.69 9.03 -18.12
C LEU A 46 -0.11 7.83 -18.64
N ALA A 47 0.28 7.25 -19.78
CA ALA A 47 -0.37 6.05 -20.31
C ALA A 47 -0.25 4.86 -19.33
N GLU A 48 0.94 4.63 -18.78
CA GLU A 48 1.18 3.58 -17.78
C GLU A 48 0.34 3.81 -16.51
N THR A 49 0.25 5.05 -16.02
CA THR A 49 -0.59 5.38 -14.86
C THR A 49 -2.08 5.20 -15.14
N ALA A 50 -2.55 5.53 -16.35
CA ALA A 50 -3.95 5.36 -16.74
C ALA A 50 -4.32 3.87 -16.85
N GLU A 51 -3.43 3.04 -17.38
CA GLU A 51 -3.60 1.58 -17.39
C GLU A 51 -3.63 1.01 -15.98
N ALA A 52 -2.70 1.43 -15.11
CA ALA A 52 -2.67 1.00 -13.71
C ALA A 52 -3.96 1.41 -12.98
N TYR A 53 -4.42 2.64 -13.17
CA TYR A 53 -5.69 3.13 -12.60
C TYR A 53 -6.90 2.31 -13.09
N THR A 54 -6.95 2.00 -14.38
CA THR A 54 -8.03 1.17 -14.94
C THR A 54 -8.06 -0.22 -14.28
N LYS A 55 -6.89 -0.82 -14.07
CA LYS A 55 -6.75 -2.11 -13.37
C LYS A 55 -7.15 -2.02 -11.90
N THR A 56 -6.79 -0.95 -11.19
CA THR A 56 -7.18 -0.79 -9.77
C THR A 56 -8.68 -0.59 -9.63
N VAL A 57 -9.32 0.17 -10.51
CA VAL A 57 -10.79 0.32 -10.53
C VAL A 57 -11.46 -1.02 -10.80
N ALA A 58 -10.98 -1.78 -11.79
CA ALA A 58 -11.53 -3.11 -12.08
C ALA A 58 -11.40 -4.08 -10.89
N ASN A 59 -10.25 -4.07 -10.21
CA ASN A 59 -10.04 -4.87 -9.00
C ASN A 59 -10.97 -4.43 -7.86
N LEU A 60 -11.11 -3.11 -7.64
CA LEU A 60 -11.99 -2.58 -6.61
C LEU A 60 -13.45 -3.02 -6.84
N VAL A 61 -13.94 -2.93 -8.07
CA VAL A 61 -15.29 -3.38 -8.43
C VAL A 61 -15.46 -4.87 -8.13
N ARG A 62 -14.48 -5.70 -8.49
CA ARG A 62 -14.49 -7.14 -8.18
C ARG A 62 -14.52 -7.40 -6.68
N THR A 63 -13.66 -6.74 -5.92
CA THR A 63 -13.61 -6.89 -4.46
C THR A 63 -14.91 -6.45 -3.80
N VAL A 64 -15.52 -5.35 -4.25
CA VAL A 64 -16.83 -4.92 -3.75
C VAL A 64 -17.89 -6.00 -4.02
N HIS A 65 -17.93 -6.54 -5.24
CA HIS A 65 -18.85 -7.62 -5.57
C HIS A 65 -18.63 -8.86 -4.68
N GLU A 66 -17.40 -9.35 -4.56
CA GLU A 66 -17.05 -10.47 -3.69
C GLU A 66 -17.46 -10.20 -2.23
N ASN A 67 -17.22 -8.98 -1.73
CA ASN A 67 -17.60 -8.60 -0.36
C ASN A 67 -19.12 -8.61 -0.18
N THR A 68 -19.89 -8.15 -1.18
CA THR A 68 -21.35 -8.22 -1.11
C THR A 68 -21.84 -9.66 -1.06
N VAL A 69 -21.27 -10.56 -1.88
CA VAL A 69 -21.60 -11.98 -1.88
C VAL A 69 -21.29 -12.59 -0.50
N LEU A 70 -20.07 -12.39 0.00
CA LEU A 70 -19.65 -12.91 1.30
C LEU A 70 -20.53 -12.40 2.45
N ARG A 71 -20.97 -11.12 2.42
CA ARG A 71 -21.91 -10.58 3.40
C ARG A 71 -23.26 -11.30 3.35
N TYR A 72 -23.79 -11.55 2.15
CA TYR A 72 -25.02 -12.32 2.02
C TYR A 72 -24.86 -13.76 2.52
N GLU A 73 -23.71 -14.39 2.25
CA GLU A 73 -23.42 -15.74 2.75
C GLU A 73 -23.29 -15.76 4.26
N TYR A 74 -22.60 -14.78 4.84
CA TYR A 74 -22.47 -14.62 6.27
C TYR A 74 -23.85 -14.45 6.94
N GLU A 75 -24.70 -13.57 6.42
CA GLU A 75 -26.07 -13.39 6.93
C GLU A 75 -26.91 -14.65 6.78
N ARG A 76 -26.77 -15.39 5.67
CA ARG A 76 -27.42 -16.69 5.47
C ARG A 76 -26.97 -17.69 6.53
N LEU A 77 -25.67 -17.81 6.75
CA LEU A 77 -25.09 -18.73 7.74
C LEU A 77 -25.49 -18.34 9.16
N LYS A 78 -25.47 -17.04 9.48
CA LYS A 78 -25.92 -16.52 10.78
C LYS A 78 -27.38 -16.88 11.07
N ARG A 79 -28.25 -16.89 10.06
CA ARG A 79 -29.66 -17.32 10.21
C ARG A 79 -29.82 -18.83 10.38
N VAL A 80 -28.98 -19.62 9.72
CA VAL A 80 -29.03 -21.10 9.77
C VAL A 80 -28.42 -21.64 11.07
N ALA A 81 -27.41 -20.95 11.61
CA ALA A 81 -26.72 -21.35 12.83
C ALA A 81 -26.52 -20.15 13.77
N PRO A 82 -27.62 -19.61 14.36
CA PRO A 82 -27.56 -18.46 15.27
C PRO A 82 -26.66 -18.73 16.48
N ASP A 83 -26.58 -19.98 16.93
CA ASP A 83 -25.81 -20.39 18.11
C ASP A 83 -24.31 -20.66 17.84
N SER A 84 -23.84 -20.68 16.58
CA SER A 84 -22.42 -20.94 16.28
C SER A 84 -21.59 -19.68 16.04
N CYS A 85 -22.23 -18.55 15.74
CA CYS A 85 -21.53 -17.28 15.49
C CYS A 85 -21.53 -16.33 16.69
N ASP A 86 -22.55 -16.43 17.56
CA ASP A 86 -22.70 -15.60 18.75
C ASP A 86 -22.61 -16.40 20.06
N ARG A 87 -22.09 -17.65 20.06
CA ARG A 87 -21.85 -18.36 21.32
C ARG A 87 -20.78 -17.62 22.10
N PRO A 88 -21.11 -17.01 23.25
CA PRO A 88 -20.08 -16.57 24.15
C PRO A 88 -19.31 -17.82 24.55
N GLY A 89 -18.07 -17.94 24.10
CA GLY A 89 -17.18 -18.98 24.61
C GLY A 89 -17.24 -18.95 26.14
N PRO A 90 -17.21 -20.12 26.80
CA PRO A 90 -17.28 -20.25 28.24
C PRO A 90 -16.37 -19.25 28.93
N ARG A 91 -16.99 -18.45 29.81
CA ARG A 91 -16.34 -17.31 30.43
C ARG A 91 -15.37 -17.78 31.50
N VAL A 92 -14.07 -17.65 31.23
CA VAL A 92 -13.07 -17.56 32.30
C VAL A 92 -12.91 -16.10 32.64
N MET A 93 -13.06 -15.73 33.92
CA MET A 93 -12.74 -14.37 34.39
C MET A 93 -13.45 -13.25 33.60
N GLY A 94 -14.65 -13.52 33.07
CA GLY A 94 -15.43 -12.55 32.29
C GLY A 94 -14.97 -12.33 30.85
N MET A 95 -14.02 -13.09 30.32
CA MET A 95 -13.52 -12.97 28.94
C MET A 95 -14.06 -14.09 28.03
N HIS A 96 -14.35 -13.76 26.77
CA HIS A 96 -14.65 -14.74 25.73
C HIS A 96 -13.33 -15.25 25.15
N LEU A 97 -13.01 -16.52 25.40
CA LEU A 97 -11.83 -17.16 24.83
C LEU A 97 -12.24 -17.98 23.60
N THR A 98 -11.49 -17.83 22.51
CA THR A 98 -11.58 -18.69 21.33
C THR A 98 -10.77 -19.98 21.54
N ARG A 99 -11.06 -21.03 20.76
CA ARG A 99 -10.31 -22.31 20.82
C ARG A 99 -8.79 -22.12 20.61
N ILE A 100 -8.40 -21.16 19.79
CA ILE A 100 -6.97 -20.84 19.54
C ILE A 100 -6.33 -20.24 20.79
N GLU A 101 -7.04 -19.37 21.50
CA GLU A 101 -6.56 -18.73 22.72
C GLU A 101 -6.45 -19.73 23.88
N VAL A 102 -7.40 -20.65 24.01
CA VAL A 102 -7.32 -21.74 25.00
C VAL A 102 -6.08 -22.61 24.74
N ALA A 103 -5.81 -22.98 23.49
CA ALA A 103 -4.60 -23.71 23.12
C ALA A 103 -3.31 -22.91 23.39
N ALA A 104 -3.33 -21.60 23.16
CA ALA A 104 -2.19 -20.72 23.46
C ALA A 104 -1.92 -20.62 24.97
N ILE A 105 -2.97 -20.51 25.79
CA ILE A 105 -2.90 -20.49 27.25
C ILE A 105 -2.37 -21.84 27.76
N ARG A 106 -2.89 -22.97 27.25
CA ARG A 106 -2.41 -24.32 27.58
C ARG A 106 -0.91 -24.45 27.32
N LYS A 107 -0.43 -23.95 26.18
CA LYS A 107 0.99 -23.96 25.81
C LYS A 107 1.84 -23.04 26.70
N ALA A 108 1.30 -21.89 27.12
CA ALA A 108 2.00 -20.98 28.03
C ALA A 108 2.14 -21.59 29.43
N ILE A 109 1.08 -22.21 29.96
CA ILE A 109 1.06 -22.89 31.25
C ILE A 109 2.01 -24.09 31.25
N ALA A 110 2.00 -24.89 30.18
CA ALA A 110 2.92 -26.02 30.02
C ALA A 110 4.39 -25.57 30.03
N ARG A 111 4.71 -24.36 29.55
CA ARG A 111 6.07 -23.80 29.63
C ARG A 111 6.43 -23.30 31.03
N LEU A 112 5.45 -22.75 31.75
CA LEU A 112 5.65 -22.16 33.07
C LEU A 112 5.73 -23.21 34.20
N HIS A 113 4.97 -24.29 34.06
CA HIS A 113 4.81 -25.31 35.09
C HIS A 113 5.27 -26.71 34.64
N HIS A 114 6.10 -26.79 33.59
CA HIS A 114 6.67 -28.06 33.16
C HIS A 114 7.52 -28.68 34.29
N PRO A 115 7.41 -29.99 34.54
CA PRO A 115 8.20 -30.68 35.57
C PRO A 115 9.72 -30.52 35.35
N ASP A 116 10.17 -30.51 34.09
CA ASP A 116 11.59 -30.38 33.74
C ASP A 116 12.20 -29.02 34.09
N VAL A 117 11.38 -28.00 34.35
CA VAL A 117 11.82 -26.63 34.68
C VAL A 117 11.62 -26.34 36.18
N GLY A 118 11.33 -27.36 36.98
CA GLY A 118 11.03 -27.21 38.41
C GLY A 118 9.63 -26.64 38.68
N GLY A 119 8.70 -26.80 37.73
CA GLY A 119 7.34 -26.31 37.83
C GLY A 119 6.45 -27.10 38.79
N ASP A 120 5.42 -26.42 39.30
CA ASP A 120 4.39 -27.01 40.16
C ASP A 120 3.41 -27.86 39.32
N VAL A 121 3.57 -29.18 39.41
CA VAL A 121 2.78 -30.17 38.66
C VAL A 121 1.30 -30.14 39.06
N GLU A 122 1.01 -29.89 40.34
CA GLU A 122 -0.38 -29.82 40.83
C GLU A 122 -1.09 -28.61 40.24
N ARG A 123 -0.39 -27.48 40.14
CA ARG A 123 -0.90 -26.27 39.49
C ARG A 123 -1.10 -26.46 38.00
N MET A 124 -0.20 -27.16 37.31
CA MET A 124 -0.38 -27.50 35.89
C MET A 124 -1.63 -28.36 35.67
N GLN A 125 -1.86 -29.35 36.52
CA GLN A 125 -3.05 -30.21 36.45
C GLN A 125 -4.34 -29.43 36.73
N ALA A 126 -4.35 -28.57 37.75
CA ALA A 126 -5.50 -27.71 38.05
C ALA A 126 -5.88 -26.81 36.86
N TRP A 127 -4.87 -26.25 36.19
CA TRP A 127 -5.08 -25.47 34.97
C TRP A 127 -5.59 -26.31 33.80
N ASN A 128 -5.03 -27.51 33.58
CA ASN A 128 -5.53 -28.39 32.51
C ASN A 128 -7.00 -28.75 32.74
N VAL A 129 -7.39 -29.13 33.97
CA VAL A 129 -8.80 -29.41 34.31
C VAL A 129 -9.70 -28.20 34.10
N ALA A 130 -9.22 -26.99 34.42
CA ALA A 130 -9.97 -25.77 34.16
C ALA A 130 -10.10 -25.48 32.66
N LEU A 131 -9.05 -25.69 31.87
CA LEU A 131 -9.06 -25.47 30.42
C LEU A 131 -9.86 -26.54 29.66
N ASP A 132 -9.84 -27.79 30.12
CA ASP A 132 -10.60 -28.90 29.53
C ASP A 132 -12.12 -28.64 29.65
N LYS A 133 -12.57 -28.16 30.82
CA LYS A 133 -13.97 -27.73 31.00
C LYS A 133 -14.40 -26.62 30.03
N LEU A 134 -13.47 -25.73 29.66
CA LEU A 134 -13.75 -24.67 28.69
C LEU A 134 -13.73 -25.20 27.25
N GLU A 135 -12.89 -26.17 26.94
CA GLU A 135 -12.93 -26.82 25.62
C GLU A 135 -14.22 -27.62 25.43
N ASP A 136 -14.72 -28.26 26.50
CA ASP A 136 -16.00 -28.98 26.48
C ASP A 136 -17.21 -28.04 26.31
N GLU A 137 -17.09 -26.80 26.78
CA GLU A 137 -18.13 -25.76 26.68
C GLU A 137 -18.03 -24.89 25.39
N LEU A 138 -16.93 -24.97 24.62
CA LEU A 138 -16.63 -24.22 23.37
C LEU A 138 -17.12 -24.91 22.09
#